data_AF-A0A960C3H6-F1
#
_entry.id   AF-A0A960C3H6-F1
#
_cell.length_a   1.000
_cell.length_b   1.000
_cell.length_c   1.000
_cell.angle_alpha   90.00
_cell.angle_beta   90.00
_cell.angle_gamma   90.00
#
_symmetry.space_group_name_H-M   'P 1'
#
loop_
_entity.id
_entity.type
_entity.pdbx_description
1 polymer ?
#
loop_
_entity_poly.entity_id
_entity_poly.type
_entity_poly.pdbx_seq_one_letter_code
_entity_poly.pdbx_strand_id
1 'polypeptide(L)'
;AALEAIAAGAPLVVTDVGGLGEAVTNLETGLSCPPGDSAALAAAVIDVLDDPAAAQQRALAARQRLTADFDWRTVAARTARVYGDSTRGAHRPIARRPIIEQALPDR
;
A
#
# COMPACT_ATOMS: atom_id res chain seq x y z
N ALA A 1 9.10 -4.14 -0.91
CA ALA A 1 10.04 -3.25 -1.62
C ALA A 1 9.96 -1.78 -1.17
N ALA A 2 8.92 -1.00 -1.47
CA ALA A 2 8.94 0.45 -1.18
C ALA A 2 9.08 0.81 0.30
N LEU A 3 8.33 0.17 1.20
CA LEU A 3 8.45 0.42 2.64
C LEU A 3 9.83 0.05 3.18
N GLU A 4 10.46 -0.99 2.63
CA GLU A 4 11.83 -1.40 2.99
C GLU A 4 12.86 -0.37 2.51
N ALA A 5 12.69 0.16 1.29
CA ALA A 5 13.54 1.23 0.75
C ALA A 5 13.43 2.50 1.58
N ILE A 6 12.21 2.90 1.96
CA ILE A 6 11.97 4.04 2.86
C ILE A 6 12.63 3.79 4.23
N ALA A 7 12.47 2.60 4.81
CA ALA A 7 13.09 2.23 6.08
C ALA A 7 14.63 2.27 6.01
N ALA A 8 15.20 1.88 4.87
CA ALA A 8 16.63 1.96 4.58
C ALA A 8 17.13 3.38 4.27
N GLY A 9 16.24 4.36 4.16
CA GLY A 9 16.59 5.75 3.82
C GLY A 9 17.02 5.95 2.37
N ALA A 10 16.60 5.05 1.46
CA ALA A 10 16.90 5.17 0.04
C ALA A 10 15.93 6.16 -0.63
N PRO A 11 16.41 7.08 -1.50
CA PRO A 11 15.54 7.86 -2.37
C PRO A 11 14.66 6.96 -3.25
N LEU A 12 13.41 7.38 -3.48
CA LEU A 12 12.43 6.59 -4.23
C LEU A 12 12.07 7.24 -5.56
N VAL A 13 12.05 6.40 -6.60
CA VAL A 13 11.34 6.64 -7.86
C VAL A 13 10.39 5.48 -8.06
N VAL A 14 9.09 5.76 -8.18
CA VAL A 14 8.05 4.74 -8.32
C VAL A 14 7.12 5.04 -9.49
N THR A 15 6.50 4.02 -10.05
CA THR A 15 5.35 4.21 -10.94
C THR A 15 4.09 4.47 -10.12
N ASP A 16 3.21 5.33 -10.62
CA ASP A 16 1.94 5.67 -9.96
C ASP A 16 0.88 4.56 -10.15
N VAL A 17 1.14 3.40 -9.55
CA VAL A 17 0.24 2.24 -9.60
C VAL A 17 0.17 1.51 -8.26
N GLY A 18 -1.05 1.13 -7.85
CA GLY A 18 -1.30 0.33 -6.65
C GLY A 18 -0.76 0.98 -5.37
N GLY A 19 -0.38 0.14 -4.39
CA GLY A 19 0.11 0.61 -3.10
C GLY A 19 1.45 1.36 -3.12
N LEU A 20 2.13 1.44 -4.28
CA LEU A 20 3.35 2.24 -4.44
C LEU A 20 3.04 3.73 -4.57
N GLY A 21 2.00 4.08 -5.33
CA GLY A 21 1.52 5.46 -5.48
C GLY A 21 0.95 6.03 -4.17
N GLU A 22 0.35 5.17 -3.32
CA GLU A 22 -0.13 5.57 -1.99
C GLU A 22 1.02 5.85 -1.01
N ALA A 23 2.16 5.17 -1.16
CA ALA A 23 3.30 5.30 -0.26
C ALA A 23 4.21 6.49 -0.60
N VAL A 24 4.15 7.03 -1.82
CA VAL A 24 5.03 8.09 -2.31
C VAL A 24 4.23 9.27 -2.85
N THR A 25 4.39 10.44 -2.25
CA THR A 25 3.87 11.70 -2.78
C THR A 25 4.95 12.39 -3.61
N ASN A 26 4.64 12.64 -4.88
CA ASN A 26 5.58 13.21 -5.85
C ASN A 26 6.14 14.55 -5.34
N LEU A 27 7.45 14.76 -5.52
CA LEU A 27 8.24 15.90 -5.06
C LEU A 27 8.34 16.08 -3.54
N GLU A 28 7.54 15.38 -2.73
CA GLU A 28 7.57 15.47 -1.27
C GLU A 28 8.33 14.32 -0.62
N THR A 29 7.97 13.07 -0.95
CA THR A 29 8.54 11.87 -0.34
C THR A 29 9.25 10.98 -1.36
N GLY A 30 9.34 11.42 -2.62
CA GLY A 30 9.98 10.72 -3.72
C GLY A 30 9.53 11.30 -5.05
N LEU A 31 9.84 10.61 -6.15
CA LEU A 31 9.32 10.94 -7.47
C LEU A 31 8.37 9.85 -7.97
N SER A 32 7.31 10.27 -8.66
CA SER A 32 6.37 9.38 -9.34
C SER A 32 6.43 9.59 -10.85
N CYS A 33 6.33 8.49 -11.61
CA CYS A 33 6.25 8.51 -13.07
C CYS A 33 5.03 7.71 -13.57
N PRO A 34 4.52 7.99 -14.78
CA PRO A 34 3.44 7.22 -15.37
C PRO A 34 3.83 5.74 -15.60
N PRO A 35 2.89 4.80 -15.46
CA PRO A 35 3.17 3.40 -15.77
C PRO A 35 3.42 3.21 -17.26
N GLY A 36 4.44 2.42 -17.61
CA GLY A 36 4.80 2.12 -18.99
C GLY A 36 5.61 3.21 -19.70
N ASP A 37 5.85 4.35 -19.07
CA ASP A 37 6.67 5.42 -19.60
C ASP A 37 8.13 5.29 -19.12
N SER A 38 8.94 4.61 -19.92
CA SER A 38 10.36 4.40 -19.61
C SER A 38 11.19 5.68 -19.69
N ALA A 39 10.77 6.65 -20.51
CA ALA A 39 11.45 7.93 -20.63
C ALA A 39 11.24 8.79 -19.38
N ALA A 40 10.01 8.84 -18.88
CA ALA A 40 9.70 9.53 -17.62
C ALA A 40 10.40 8.87 -16.42
N LEU A 41 10.47 7.54 -16.37
CA LEU A 41 11.23 6.83 -15.33
C LEU A 41 12.72 7.19 -15.37
N ALA A 42 13.33 7.17 -16.56
CA ALA A 42 14.74 7.52 -16.72
C ALA A 42 15.02 8.97 -16.31
N ALA A 43 14.17 9.92 -16.70
CA ALA A 43 14.28 11.31 -16.30
C ALA A 43 14.22 11.47 -14.77
N ALA A 44 13.25 10.82 -14.11
CA ALA A 44 13.13 10.88 -12.65
C ALA A 44 14.34 10.26 -11.93
N VAL A 45 14.92 9.18 -12.46
CA VAL A 45 16.17 8.61 -11.91
C VAL A 45 17.34 9.59 -12.08
N ILE A 46 17.46 10.24 -13.24
CA ILE A 46 18.49 11.26 -13.47
C ILE A 46 18.32 12.42 -12.49
N ASP A 47 17.10 12.95 -12.31
CA ASP A 47 16.82 14.04 -11.36
C ASP A 47 17.23 13.69 -9.92
N VAL A 48 17.04 12.43 -9.51
CA VAL A 48 17.47 11.94 -8.19
C VAL A 48 19.00 11.89 -8.07
N LEU A 49 19.71 11.56 -9.15
CA LEU A 49 21.16 11.47 -9.17
C LEU A 49 21.84 12.83 -9.32
N ASP A 50 21.23 13.78 -10.03
CA ASP A 50 21.74 15.12 -10.28
C ASP A 50 21.62 16.03 -9.03
N ASP A 51 20.62 15.81 -8.18
CA ASP A 51 20.48 16.48 -6.88
C ASP A 51 20.33 15.48 -5.71
N PRO A 52 21.45 14.86 -5.26
CA PRO A 52 21.43 13.93 -4.14
C PRO A 52 20.94 14.55 -2.83
N ALA A 53 21.14 15.86 -2.64
CA ALA A 53 20.73 16.55 -1.42
C ALA A 53 19.20 16.64 -1.36
N ALA A 54 18.56 17.10 -2.43
CA ALA A 54 17.10 17.12 -2.52
C ALA A 54 16.51 15.71 -2.47
N ALA A 55 17.15 14.73 -3.11
CA ALA A 55 16.74 13.34 -3.03
C ALA A 55 16.75 12.80 -1.60
N GLN A 56 17.78 13.14 -0.81
CA GLN A 56 17.86 12.76 0.60
C GLN A 56 16.83 13.48 1.47
N GLN A 57 16.53 14.76 1.20
CA GLN A 57 15.43 15.45 1.90
C GLN A 57 14.09 14.74 1.70
N ARG A 58 13.79 14.33 0.45
CA ARG A 58 12.58 13.55 0.14
C ARG A 58 12.58 12.18 0.83
N ALA A 59 13.71 11.48 0.85
CA ALA A 59 13.83 10.19 1.55
C ALA A 59 13.58 10.32 3.06
N LEU A 60 14.09 11.39 3.69
CA LEU A 60 13.84 11.67 5.10
C LEU A 60 12.36 11.95 5.37
N ALA A 61 11.72 12.77 4.52
CA ALA A 61 10.28 13.03 4.59
C ALA A 61 9.46 11.74 4.45
N ALA A 62 9.83 10.86 3.52
CA ALA A 62 9.21 9.54 3.36
C ALA A 62 9.30 8.71 4.63
N ARG A 63 10.47 8.68 5.28
CA ARG A 63 10.71 7.91 6.51
C ARG A 63 9.91 8.45 7.69
N GLN A 64 9.77 9.76 7.80
CA GLN A 64 8.92 10.39 8.81
C GLN A 64 7.45 9.98 8.63
N ARG A 65 6.95 10.01 7.39
CA ARG A 65 5.59 9.57 7.08
C ARG A 65 5.37 8.07 7.32
N LEU A 66 6.32 7.23 6.93
CA LEU A 66 6.28 5.78 7.18
C LEU A 66 6.07 5.47 8.66
N THR A 67 6.79 6.17 9.53
CA THR A 67 6.71 5.96 10.98
C THR A 67 5.35 6.39 11.56
N ALA A 68 4.69 7.38 10.96
CA ALA A 68 3.39 7.85 11.40
C ALA A 68 2.24 6.93 10.95
N ASP A 69 2.25 6.53 9.66
CA ASP A 69 1.10 5.88 9.02
C ASP A 69 1.21 4.35 8.99
N PHE A 70 2.44 3.82 8.96
CA PHE A 70 2.72 2.40 8.69
C PHE A 70 3.53 1.70 9.79
N ASP A 71 3.71 2.34 10.95
CA ASP A 71 4.32 1.68 12.11
C ASP A 71 3.50 0.45 12.55
N TRP A 72 4.19 -0.65 12.85
CA TRP A 72 3.54 -1.93 13.14
C TRP A 72 2.67 -1.87 14.40
N ARG A 73 3.03 -1.07 15.41
CA ARG A 73 2.19 -0.90 16.60
C ARG A 73 0.90 -0.17 16.25
N THR A 74 0.99 0.88 15.44
CA THR A 74 -0.18 1.61 14.95
C THR A 74 -1.11 0.71 14.13
N VAL A 75 -0.55 -0.04 13.17
CA VAL A 75 -1.33 -0.97 12.34
C VAL A 75 -2.00 -2.05 13.20
N ALA A 76 -1.24 -2.72 14.08
CA ALA A 76 -1.76 -3.76 14.95
C ALA A 76 -2.88 -3.25 15.87
N ALA A 77 -2.70 -2.07 16.47
CA ALA A 77 -3.72 -1.45 17.33
C ALA A 77 -5.00 -1.12 16.55
N ARG A 78 -4.88 -0.56 15.34
CA ARG A 78 -6.03 -0.26 14.47
C ARG A 78 -6.77 -1.53 14.06
N THR A 79 -6.05 -2.57 13.65
CA THR A 79 -6.64 -3.86 13.29
C THR A 79 -7.35 -4.52 14.48
N ALA A 80 -6.71 -4.55 15.65
CA ALA A 80 -7.29 -5.11 16.87
C ALA A 80 -8.58 -4.38 17.27
N ARG A 81 -8.60 -3.05 17.14
CA ARG A 81 -9.81 -2.24 17.38
C ARG A 81 -10.97 -2.66 16.47
N VAL A 82 -10.72 -2.81 15.17
CA VAL A 82 -11.77 -3.27 14.22
C VAL A 82 -12.29 -4.64 14.63
N TYR A 83 -11.43 -5.58 15.02
CA TYR A 83 -11.87 -6.90 15.50
C TYR A 83 -12.69 -6.82 16.79
N GLY A 84 -12.30 -5.97 17.74
CA GLY A 84 -13.06 -5.69 18.96
C GLY A 84 -14.43 -5.09 18.66
N ASP A 85 -14.49 -4.06 17.81
CA ASP A 85 -15.74 -3.42 17.39
C ASP A 85 -16.65 -4.38 16.60
N SER A 86 -16.06 -5.38 15.95
CA SER A 86 -16.76 -6.41 15.17
C SER A 86 -17.30 -7.56 16.02
N THR A 87 -17.15 -7.56 17.35
CA THR A 87 -17.76 -8.59 18.20
C THR A 87 -19.29 -8.43 18.23
N ARG A 88 -19.93 -9.07 17.25
CA ARG A 88 -21.31 -9.56 17.15
C ARG A 88 -22.37 -8.89 18.04
N GLY A 89 -23.21 -8.07 17.40
CA GLY A 89 -24.65 -8.27 17.56
C GLY A 89 -24.99 -9.74 17.28
N ALA A 90 -25.84 -10.33 18.13
CA ALA A 90 -26.14 -11.77 18.19
C ALA A 90 -25.98 -12.49 16.84
N HIS A 91 -25.15 -13.54 16.81
CA HIS A 91 -24.97 -14.39 15.63
C HIS A 91 -26.36 -14.81 15.12
N ARG A 92 -26.86 -14.19 14.05
CA ARG A 92 -28.12 -14.60 13.43
C ARG A 92 -27.78 -15.84 12.63
N PRO A 93 -28.22 -17.05 13.04
CA PRO A 93 -27.95 -18.24 12.25
C PRO A 93 -28.55 -18.02 10.86
N ILE A 94 -27.68 -18.02 9.84
CA ILE A 94 -28.13 -18.03 8.46
C ILE A 94 -28.71 -19.41 8.23
N ALA A 95 -30.04 -19.50 8.10
CA ALA A 95 -30.71 -20.76 7.79
C ALA A 95 -30.11 -21.32 6.49
N ARG A 96 -29.68 -22.59 6.51
CA ARG A 96 -29.25 -23.29 5.31
C ARG A 96 -30.41 -23.27 4.31
N ARG A 97 -30.18 -22.77 3.09
CA ARG A 97 -31.17 -22.90 2.01
C ARG A 97 -31.39 -24.39 1.75
N PRO A 98 -32.64 -24.86 1.61
CA PRO A 98 -32.88 -26.25 1.25
C PRO A 98 -32.22 -26.53 -0.10
N ILE A 99 -31.42 -27.59 -0.16
CA ILE A 99 -30.90 -28.14 -1.42
C ILE A 99 -32.10 -28.82 -2.07
N ILE A 100 -32.56 -28.29 -3.21
CA ILE A 100 -33.56 -28.99 -4.03
C ILE A 100 -32.80 -30.09 -4.75
N GLU A 101 -32.95 -31.33 -4.28
CA GLU A 101 -32.46 -32.51 -5.00
C GLU A 101 -33.29 -32.68 -6.27
N GLN A 102 -32.68 -32.42 -7.43
CA GLN A 102 -33.26 -32.82 -8.71
C GLN A 102 -32.81 -34.25 -9.02
N ALA A 103 -33.76 -35.14 -9.27
CA ALA A 103 -33.47 -36.47 -9.76
C ALA A 103 -32.67 -36.38 -11.06
N LEU A 104 -31.61 -37.20 -11.19
CA LEU A 104 -30.92 -37.32 -12.47
C LEU A 104 -31.91 -37.82 -13.54
N PRO A 105 -31.87 -37.27 -14.76
CA PRO A 105 -32.73 -37.73 -15.84
C PRO A 105 -32.41 -39.20 -16.17
N ASP A 106 -33.47 -39.96 -16.44
CA ASP A 106 -33.42 -41.41 -16.72
C ASP A 106 -32.39 -41.72 -17.80
N ARG A 107 -31.51 -42.68 -17.50
CA ARG A 107 -30.56 -43.28 -18.45
C ARG A 107 -31.19 -44.48 -19.14
#